data_AF-A0A925F9M9-F1
#
_entry.id   AF-A0A925F9M9-F1
#
_cell.length_a   1.000
_cell.length_b   1.000
_cell.length_c   1.000
_cell.angle_alpha   90.00
_cell.angle_beta   90.00
_cell.angle_gamma   90.00
#
_symmetry.space_group_name_H-M   'P 1'
#
loop_
_entity.id
_entity.type
_entity.pdbx_description
1 polymer ?
#
loop_
_entity_poly.entity_id
_entity_poly.type
_entity_poly.pdbx_seq_one_letter_code
_entity_poly.pdbx_strand_id
1 'polypeptide(L)' 'MKQLLCFFLLTSAACRVNAQTARDSIINTVNRLFEAMKNADTILLRDCFSANAVLHTIKHDKDDIKVMEGKIADFIAFV' A
#
# COMPACT_ATOMS: atom_id res chain seq x y z
N MET A 1 -39.80 14.77 11.34
CA MET A 1 -38.69 15.54 10.71
C MET A 1 -37.30 15.03 11.11
N LYS A 2 -37.00 14.79 12.40
CA LYS A 2 -35.68 14.26 12.83
C LYS A 2 -35.31 12.90 12.22
N GLN A 3 -36.27 12.00 12.01
CA GLN A 3 -35.99 10.66 11.46
C GLN A 3 -35.68 10.65 9.96
N LEU A 4 -36.24 11.59 9.18
CA LEU A 4 -35.86 11.80 7.78
C LEU A 4 -34.44 12.35 7.66
N LEU A 5 -34.02 13.22 8.59
CA LEU A 5 -32.66 13.74 8.64
C LEU A 5 -31.65 12.63 8.94
N CYS A 6 -31.97 11.74 9.89
CA CYS A 6 -31.13 10.57 10.19
C CYS A 6 -31.03 9.61 9.00
N PHE A 7 -32.13 9.37 8.28
CA PHE A 7 -32.13 8.52 7.10
C PHE A 7 -31.27 9.11 5.96
N PHE A 8 -31.36 10.42 5.73
CA PHE A 8 -30.55 11.14 4.75
C PHE A 8 -29.05 11.16 5.09
N LEU A 9 -28.71 11.26 6.38
CA LEU A 9 -27.33 11.15 6.86
C LEU A 9 -26.76 9.72 6.64
N LEU A 10 -27.58 8.70 6.88
CA LEU A 10 -27.17 7.30 6.71
C LEU A 10 -26.92 6.96 5.23
N THR A 11 -27.77 7.44 4.33
CA THR A 11 -27.62 7.19 2.88
C THR A 11 -26.44 7.93 2.27
N SER A 12 -26.14 9.15 2.74
CA SER A 12 -25.00 9.93 2.23
C SER A 12 -23.63 9.40 2.68
N ALA A 13 -23.57 8.73 3.84
CA ALA A 13 -22.36 8.02 4.28
C ALA A 13 -22.06 6.77 3.44
N ALA A 14 -23.10 6.04 3.00
CA ALA A 14 -22.95 4.83 2.19
C ALA A 14 -22.43 5.10 0.75
N CYS A 15 -22.70 6.29 0.19
CA CYS A 15 -22.24 6.65 -1.16
C CYS A 15 -20.74 6.91 -1.28
N ARG A 16 -20.00 7.02 -0.16
CA ARG A 16 -18.56 7.33 -0.19
C ARG A 16 -17.66 6.12 -0.46
N VAL A 17 -18.21 4.90 -0.45
CA VAL A 17 -17.43 3.65 -0.56
C VAL A 17 -16.91 3.38 -1.97
N ASN A 18 -17.58 3.88 -3.02
CA ASN A 18 -17.26 3.55 -4.42
C ASN A 18 -16.44 4.62 -5.17
N ALA A 19 -15.98 5.67 -4.49
CA ALA A 19 -15.33 6.82 -5.13
C ALA A 19 -13.79 6.74 -5.19
N GLN A 20 -13.16 5.76 -4.54
CA GLN A 20 -11.73 5.50 -4.77
C GLN A 20 -11.62 4.78 -6.10
N THR A 21 -11.27 5.52 -7.14
CA THR A 21 -11.00 4.90 -8.43
C THR A 21 -9.80 3.95 -8.29
N ALA A 22 -9.69 2.95 -9.15
CA ALA A 22 -8.51 2.06 -9.16
C ALA A 22 -7.20 2.87 -9.23
N ARG A 23 -7.22 4.00 -9.94
CA ARG A 23 -6.10 4.95 -10.01
C ARG A 23 -5.74 5.53 -8.65
N ASP A 24 -6.72 6.05 -7.91
CA ASP A 24 -6.48 6.69 -6.61
C ASP A 24 -5.97 5.70 -5.58
N SER A 25 -6.45 4.46 -5.63
CA SER A 25 -5.97 3.36 -4.78
C SER A 25 -4.49 3.04 -5.02
N ILE A 26 -4.05 3.00 -6.29
CA ILE A 26 -2.63 2.78 -6.63
C ILE A 26 -1.77 3.94 -6.14
N ILE A 27 -2.18 5.18 -6.42
CA ILE A 27 -1.45 6.39 -5.98
C ILE A 27 -1.30 6.40 -4.46
N ASN A 28 -2.38 6.11 -3.74
CA ASN A 28 -2.36 6.05 -2.28
C ASN A 28 -1.41 4.95 -1.76
N THR A 29 -1.40 3.78 -2.39
CA THR A 29 -0.50 2.67 -2.00
C THR A 29 0.97 3.06 -2.16
N VAL A 30 1.33 3.70 -3.28
CA VAL A 30 2.70 4.17 -3.54
C VAL A 30 3.12 5.26 -2.54
N ASN A 31 2.24 6.21 -2.26
CA ASN A 31 2.53 7.27 -1.29
C ASN A 31 2.75 6.70 0.12
N ARG A 32 1.91 5.75 0.55
CA ARG A 32 2.05 5.07 1.85
C ARG A 32 3.37 4.30 1.95
N LEU A 33 3.82 3.64 0.88
CA LEU A 33 5.11 2.96 0.83
C LEU A 33 6.25 3.94 1.14
N PHE A 34 6.31 5.07 0.43
CA PHE A 34 7.36 6.08 0.66
C PHE A 34 7.26 6.76 2.01
N GLU A 35 6.04 7.03 2.50
CA GLU A 35 5.82 7.59 3.83
C GLU A 35 6.33 6.65 4.92
N ALA A 36 5.99 5.37 4.84
CA ALA A 36 6.44 4.35 5.76
C ALA A 36 7.97 4.25 5.79
N MET A 37 8.60 4.21 4.62
CA MET A 37 10.06 4.14 4.51
C MET A 37 10.74 5.39 5.07
N LYS A 38 10.23 6.58 4.75
CA LYS A 38 10.78 7.85 5.24
C LYS A 38 10.73 7.96 6.77
N ASN A 39 9.67 7.42 7.37
CA ASN A 39 9.42 7.51 8.80
C ASN A 39 9.92 6.28 9.59
N ALA A 40 10.56 5.30 8.93
CA ALA A 40 10.90 4.00 9.51
C ALA A 40 9.71 3.28 10.19
N ASP A 41 8.49 3.46 9.65
CA ASP A 41 7.28 2.83 10.16
C ASP A 41 7.12 1.43 9.56
N THR A 42 7.69 0.44 10.25
CA THR A 42 7.69 -0.96 9.80
C THR A 42 6.30 -1.60 9.77
N ILE A 43 5.35 -1.09 10.57
CA ILE A 43 3.96 -1.59 10.58
C ILE A 43 3.27 -1.12 9.30
N LEU A 44 3.34 0.18 9.00
CA LEU A 44 2.76 0.75 7.78
C LEU A 44 3.43 0.18 6.52
N LEU A 45 4.74 -0.05 6.57
CA LEU A 45 5.51 -0.61 5.46
C LEU A 45 5.05 -2.04 5.15
N ARG A 46 4.86 -2.87 6.18
CA ARG A 46 4.32 -4.22 6.03
C ARG A 46 2.95 -4.23 5.35
N ASP A 47 2.08 -3.29 5.72
CA ASP A 47 0.72 -3.20 5.18
C ASP A 47 0.69 -2.77 3.69
N CYS A 48 1.82 -2.29 3.14
CA CYS A 48 1.96 -1.97 1.72
C CYS A 48 2.23 -3.20 0.83
N PHE A 49 2.51 -4.36 1.43
CA PHE A 49 2.81 -5.60 0.70
C PHE A 49 1.70 -6.64 0.90
N SER A 50 1.44 -7.43 -0.14
CA SER A 50 0.59 -8.61 -0.02
C SER A 50 1.34 -9.73 0.70
N ALA A 51 0.61 -10.70 1.26
CA ALA A 51 1.20 -11.89 1.88
C ALA A 51 2.07 -12.73 0.91
N ASN A 52 1.85 -12.57 -0.41
CA ASN A 52 2.55 -13.29 -1.47
C ASN A 52 3.47 -12.36 -2.28
N ALA A 53 3.85 -11.21 -1.72
CA ALA A 53 4.74 -10.27 -2.39
C ALA A 53 6.13 -10.89 -2.61
N VAL A 54 6.66 -10.73 -3.82
CA VAL A 54 7.98 -11.24 -4.22
C VAL A 54 8.94 -10.07 -4.33
N LEU A 55 10.08 -10.17 -3.66
CA LEU A 55 11.14 -9.16 -3.72
C LEU A 55 12.27 -9.68 -4.61
N HIS A 56 12.49 -9.01 -5.74
CA HIS A 56 13.62 -9.27 -6.61
C HIS A 56 14.54 -8.06 -6.69
N THR A 57 15.84 -8.30 -6.60
CA THR A 57 16.88 -7.32 -6.89
C THR A 57 17.64 -7.76 -8.13
N ILE A 58 17.65 -6.90 -9.15
CA ILE A 58 18.42 -7.13 -10.38
C ILE A 58 19.81 -6.53 -10.17
N LYS A 59 20.83 -7.38 -10.22
CA LYS A 59 22.23 -6.96 -10.12
C LYS A 59 22.91 -7.14 -11.47
N HIS A 60 23.48 -6.06 -11.98
CA HIS A 60 24.41 -6.11 -13.10
C HIS A 60 25.82 -6.38 -12.57
N ASP A 61 26.47 -7.44 -13.05
CA ASP A 61 27.82 -7.81 -12.70
C ASP A 61 28.65 -8.01 -13.97
N LYS A 62 29.37 -6.96 -14.40
CA LYS A 62 30.23 -6.85 -15.60
C LYS A 62 29.66 -7.44 -16.91
N ASP A 63 29.50 -8.75 -16.99
CA ASP A 63 29.04 -9.50 -18.17
C ASP A 63 27.74 -10.31 -17.92
N ASP A 64 27.19 -10.29 -16.70
CA ASP A 64 26.03 -11.10 -16.31
C ASP A 64 24.94 -10.27 -15.59
N ILE A 65 23.68 -10.64 -15.82
CA ILE A 65 22.51 -10.06 -15.15
C ILE A 65 21.97 -11.12 -14.21
N LYS A 66 22.11 -10.88 -12.91
CA LYS A 66 21.64 -11.80 -11.86
C LYS A 66 20.37 -11.25 -11.22
N VAL A 67 19.34 -12.10 -11.13
CA VAL A 67 18.13 -11.82 -10.36
C VAL A 67 18.28 -12.50 -9.00
N MET A 68 18.28 -11.69 -7.94
CA MET A 68 18.37 -12.17 -6.56
C MET A 68 17.01 -12.05 -5.90
N GLU A 69 16.50 -13.16 -5.36
CA GLU A 69 15.27 -13.16 -4.58
C GLU A 69 15.57 -12.88 -3.11
N GLY A 70 14.74 -12.02 -2.50
CA GLY A 70 14.80 -11.65 -1.09
C GLY A 70 13.46 -11.85 -0.40
N LYS A 71 13.47 -11.79 0.93
CA LYS A 71 12.24 -11.82 1.73
C LYS A 71 11.80 -10.40 2.01
N ILE A 72 10.51 -10.14 1.85
CA ILE A 72 9.88 -8.87 2.23
C ILE A 72 10.08 -8.56 3.73
N ALA A 73 10.03 -9.58 4.59
CA ALA A 73 10.28 -9.42 6.03
C ALA A 73 11.68 -8.87 6.33
N ASP A 74 12.71 -9.34 5.61
CA ASP A 74 14.09 -8.87 5.79
C ASP A 74 14.25 -7.43 5.31
N PHE A 75 13.57 -7.06 4.22
CA PHE A 75 13.52 -5.67 3.74
C PHE A 75 12.82 -4.74 4.74
N ILE A 76 11.69 -5.16 5.32
CA ILE A 76 10.98 -4.38 6.33
C ILE A 76 11.84 -4.18 7.59
N ALA A 77 12.59 -5.20 8.01
CA ALA A 77 13.46 -5.12 9.18
C ALA A 77 14.73 -4.27 8.95
N PHE A 78 15.10 -4.02 7.69
CA PHE A 78 16.25 -3.19 7.32
C PHE A 78 15.95 -1.68 7.36
N VAL A 79 14.70 -1.30 7.04
CA VAL A 79 14.22 0.09 7.00
C VAL A 79 14.03 0.64 8.41
#